data_AF-A0A813DT13-F1
#
_entry.id   AF-A0A813DT13-F1
#
_cell.length_a   1.000
_cell.length_b   1.000
_cell.length_c   1.000
_cell.angle_alpha   90.00
_cell.angle_beta   90.00
_cell.angle_gamma   90.00
#
_symmetry.space_group_name_H-M   'P 1'
#
loop_
_entity.id
_entity.type
_entity.pdbx_description
1 polymer ?
#
loop_
_entity_poly.entity_id
_entity_poly.type
_entity_poly.pdbx_seq_one_letter_code
_entity_poly.pdbx_strand_id
1 'polypeptide(L)'
;FGSVPYALPPLGARRFARAELSEAPWGPGGLLDARLPSPPCIQNPAGDPRSQVSESGPPTEDCLHLNIWRPRPSQNASTGAPALQPVLVYLFGGGLCGGWAGSENFNGSNLVLQHGLLVVTVS
;
A
#
# COMPACT_ATOMS: atom_id res chain seq x y z
N PHE A 1 0.34 5.75 -6.08
CA PHE A 1 -0.59 6.06 -4.99
C PHE A 1 -0.21 5.19 -3.82
N GLY A 2 0.35 5.76 -2.76
CA GLY A 2 0.67 5.03 -1.53
C GLY A 2 -0.42 5.16 -0.47
N SER A 3 -0.33 4.34 0.57
CA SER A 3 -1.18 4.43 1.77
C SER A 3 -2.69 4.46 1.51
N VAL A 4 -3.20 3.72 0.53
CA VAL A 4 -4.64 3.63 0.27
C VAL A 4 -5.27 2.66 1.27
N PRO A 5 -6.18 3.10 2.17
CA PRO A 5 -6.76 2.21 3.16
C PRO A 5 -7.75 1.26 2.50
N TYR A 6 -7.65 -0.04 2.82
CA TYR A 6 -8.59 -1.05 2.34
C TYR A 6 -9.50 -1.59 3.46
N ALA A 7 -9.20 -1.24 4.71
CA ALA A 7 -9.96 -1.63 5.89
C ALA A 7 -9.98 -0.50 6.92
N LEU A 8 -10.88 -0.61 7.90
CA LEU A 8 -10.85 0.24 9.09
C LEU A 8 -9.58 -0.05 9.91
N PRO A 9 -8.98 0.97 10.55
CA PRO A 9 -7.83 0.78 11.43
C PRO A 9 -8.14 -0.28 12.51
N PRO A 10 -7.30 -1.31 12.68
CA PRO A 10 -7.52 -2.41 13.62
C PRO A 10 -7.16 -2.00 15.07
N LEU A 11 -7.61 -0.82 15.49
CA LEU A 11 -7.32 -0.20 16.78
C LEU A 11 -8.33 -0.62 17.85
N GLY A 12 -7.88 -0.63 19.12
CA GLY A 12 -8.74 -0.84 20.27
C GLY A 12 -9.52 -2.15 20.19
N ALA A 13 -10.85 -2.08 20.21
CA ALA A 13 -11.72 -3.26 20.13
C ALA A 13 -11.62 -4.04 18.80
N ARG A 14 -11.06 -3.44 17.74
CA ARG A 14 -10.80 -4.13 16.47
C ARG A 14 -9.48 -4.90 16.46
N ARG A 15 -8.63 -4.71 17.47
CA ARG A 15 -7.39 -5.49 17.57
C ARG A 15 -7.73 -6.96 17.74
N PHE A 16 -7.08 -7.81 16.94
CA PHE A 16 -7.32 -9.25 16.85
C PHE A 16 -8.68 -9.67 16.28
N ALA A 17 -9.54 -8.73 15.89
CA ALA A 17 -10.74 -9.01 15.13
C ALA A 17 -10.41 -9.18 13.64
N ARG A 18 -11.37 -9.72 12.88
CA ARG A 18 -11.30 -9.68 11.41
C ARG A 18 -11.29 -8.24 10.91
N ALA A 19 -10.59 -7.99 9.80
CA ALA A 19 -10.66 -6.69 9.13
C ALA A 19 -12.10 -6.34 8.71
N GLU A 20 -12.46 -5.08 8.93
CA GLU A 20 -13.74 -4.49 8.52
C GLU A 20 -13.50 -3.56 7.34
N LEU A 21 -14.38 -3.58 6.34
CA LEU A 21 -14.26 -2.69 5.19
C LEU A 21 -14.48 -1.23 5.63
N SER A 22 -13.64 -0.33 5.12
CA SER A 22 -13.86 1.10 5.30
C SER A 22 -14.88 1.60 4.27
N GLU A 23 -16.03 2.10 4.74
CA GLU A 23 -17.06 2.68 3.86
C GLU A 23 -16.71 4.10 3.37
N ALA A 24 -15.69 4.73 3.96
CA ALA A 24 -15.22 6.07 3.61
C ALA A 24 -13.68 6.16 3.63
N PRO A 25 -12.98 5.48 2.70
CA PRO A 25 -11.51 5.35 2.73
C PRO A 25 -10.76 6.65 2.39
N TRP A 26 -11.46 7.71 1.94
CA TRP A 26 -10.83 8.88 1.32
C TRP A 26 -10.77 10.14 2.21
N GLY A 27 -11.09 10.03 3.51
CA GLY A 27 -11.01 11.15 4.45
C GLY A 27 -12.01 12.30 4.18
N PRO A 28 -11.93 13.41 4.94
CA PRO A 28 -12.78 14.58 4.78
C PRO A 28 -12.66 15.18 3.38
N GLY A 29 -13.79 15.42 2.71
CA GLY A 29 -13.80 15.98 1.35
C GLY A 29 -13.43 14.98 0.24
N GLY A 30 -13.26 13.70 0.58
CA GLY A 30 -12.99 12.64 -0.41
C GLY A 30 -11.59 12.68 -1.01
N LEU A 31 -10.64 13.37 -0.37
CA LEU A 31 -9.26 13.48 -0.81
C LEU A 31 -8.31 12.76 0.16
N LEU A 32 -7.57 11.79 -0.37
CA LEU A 32 -6.51 11.08 0.34
C LEU A 32 -5.13 11.53 -0.18
N ASP A 33 -4.24 11.91 0.73
CA ASP A 33 -2.83 12.12 0.40
C ASP A 33 -2.11 10.79 0.21
N ALA A 34 -2.03 10.36 -1.05
CA ALA A 34 -1.45 9.09 -1.45
C ALA A 34 -0.03 9.24 -2.05
N ARG A 35 0.77 10.19 -1.54
CA ARG A 35 2.14 10.45 -2.04
C ARG A 35 3.19 9.52 -1.44
N LEU A 36 2.99 9.08 -0.20
CA LEU A 36 3.93 8.26 0.54
C LEU A 36 3.40 6.83 0.75
N PRO A 37 4.27 5.81 0.76
CA PRO A 37 3.87 4.43 1.03
C PRO A 37 3.33 4.26 2.45
N SER A 38 2.61 3.18 2.74
CA SER A 38 2.07 2.95 4.09
C SER A 38 3.18 2.71 5.11
N PRO A 39 3.11 3.23 6.35
CA PRO A 39 4.03 2.84 7.42
C PRO A 39 3.90 1.33 7.72
N PRO A 40 4.93 0.70 8.29
CA PRO A 40 4.89 -0.72 8.64
C PRO A 40 3.87 -1.00 9.76
N CYS A 41 3.27 -2.19 9.75
CA CYS A 41 2.56 -2.70 10.92
C CYS A 41 3.52 -2.89 12.11
N ILE A 42 3.01 -2.81 13.34
CA ILE A 42 3.78 -3.17 14.54
C ILE A 42 4.34 -4.58 14.40
N GLN A 43 5.67 -4.69 14.48
CA GLN A 43 6.41 -5.95 14.32
C GLN A 43 7.70 -5.91 15.13
N ASN A 44 8.30 -7.08 15.39
CA ASN A 44 9.51 -7.15 16.20
C ASN A 44 10.73 -6.61 15.41
N PRO A 45 11.39 -5.54 15.87
CA PRO A 45 12.56 -4.96 15.21
C PRO A 45 13.73 -5.95 15.02
N ALA A 46 13.80 -7.01 15.84
CA ALA A 46 14.81 -8.06 15.73
C ALA A 46 14.52 -9.09 14.62
N GLY A 47 13.27 -9.18 14.13
CA GLY A 47 12.87 -10.11 13.07
C GLY A 47 13.18 -9.60 11.67
N ASP A 48 13.11 -8.28 11.46
CA ASP A 48 13.59 -7.61 10.25
C ASP A 48 14.02 -6.16 10.56
N PRO A 49 15.32 -5.82 10.56
CA PRO A 49 15.79 -4.46 10.82
C PRO A 49 15.23 -3.40 9.86
N ARG A 50 14.75 -3.81 8.68
CA ARG A 50 14.17 -2.93 7.65
C ARG A 50 12.72 -2.52 7.94
N SER A 51 12.17 -2.99 9.05
CA SER A 51 10.80 -2.69 9.48
C SER A 51 10.70 -1.63 10.59
N GLN A 52 11.82 -1.02 10.95
CA GLN A 52 11.89 -0.20 12.18
C GLN A 52 11.40 1.25 12.00
N VAL A 53 11.64 1.88 10.84
CA VAL A 53 11.16 3.23 10.52
C VAL A 53 11.01 3.36 9.01
N SER A 54 9.90 3.93 8.57
CA SER A 54 9.66 4.31 7.17
C SER A 54 9.73 5.83 6.98
N GLU A 55 9.83 6.28 5.72
CA GLU A 55 9.61 7.70 5.39
C GLU A 55 8.24 8.21 5.84
N SER A 56 7.26 7.31 5.96
CA SER A 56 5.89 7.59 6.36
C SER A 56 5.66 7.53 7.87
N GLY A 57 6.71 7.26 8.65
CA GLY A 57 6.67 7.21 10.10
C GLY A 57 7.06 5.86 10.72
N PRO A 58 6.96 5.76 12.06
CA PRO A 58 7.25 4.54 12.81
C PRO A 58 6.16 3.48 12.60
N PRO A 59 6.42 2.22 13.01
CA PRO A 59 5.42 1.17 13.02
C PRO A 59 4.15 1.56 13.78
N THR A 60 2.99 1.20 13.24
CA THR A 60 1.68 1.56 13.78
C THR A 60 0.69 0.40 13.64
N GLU A 61 -0.32 0.33 14.51
CA GLU A 61 -1.43 -0.62 14.34
C GLU A 61 -2.37 -0.17 13.21
N ASP A 62 -2.40 1.12 12.88
CA ASP A 62 -3.13 1.65 11.72
C ASP A 62 -2.34 1.43 10.42
N CYS A 63 -2.25 0.18 9.99
CA CYS A 63 -1.36 -0.25 8.91
C CYS A 63 -2.05 -0.99 7.75
N LEU A 64 -3.38 -1.16 7.77
CA LEU A 64 -4.15 -1.88 6.74
C LEU A 64 -4.33 -1.04 5.47
N HIS A 65 -3.24 -0.91 4.72
CA HIS A 65 -3.12 -0.06 3.55
C HIS A 65 -2.48 -0.81 2.38
N LEU A 66 -2.76 -0.35 1.17
CA LEU A 66 -2.11 -0.82 -0.05
C LEU A 66 -1.44 0.33 -0.81
N ASN A 67 -0.48 -0.02 -1.66
CA ASN A 67 0.17 0.90 -2.58
C ASN A 67 -0.09 0.46 -4.02
N ILE A 68 -0.40 1.42 -4.90
CA ILE A 68 -0.70 1.22 -6.31
C ILE A 68 0.37 1.92 -7.14
N TRP A 69 1.13 1.13 -7.89
CA TRP A 69 2.09 1.58 -8.89
C TRP A 69 1.44 1.50 -10.26
N ARG A 70 1.46 2.61 -10.99
CA ARG A 70 0.88 2.70 -12.33
C ARG A 70 1.64 3.67 -13.22
N PRO A 71 1.55 3.51 -14.55
CA PRO A 71 2.20 4.43 -15.46
C PRO A 71 1.63 5.84 -15.26
N ARG A 72 2.48 6.84 -15.42
CA ARG A 72 2.01 8.24 -15.46
C ARG A 72 1.09 8.37 -16.68
N PRO A 73 -0.12 8.93 -16.54
CA PRO A 73 -0.95 9.26 -17.71
C PRO A 73 -0.13 10.14 -18.65
N SER A 74 -0.06 9.80 -19.94
CA SER A 74 0.54 10.70 -20.92
C SER A 74 -0.38 11.91 -21.10
N GLN A 75 0.18 13.12 -21.24
CA GLN A 75 -0.62 14.34 -21.47
C GLN A 75 -1.40 14.29 -22.80
N ASN A 76 -1.01 13.40 -23.71
CA ASN A 76 -1.62 13.18 -25.01
C ASN A 76 -2.47 11.89 -25.06
N ALA A 77 -2.81 11.29 -23.90
CA ALA A 77 -3.71 10.15 -23.87
C ALA A 77 -5.07 10.60 -24.43
N SER A 78 -5.44 10.02 -25.58
CA SER A 78 -6.69 10.26 -26.26
C SER A 78 -7.87 10.07 -25.30
N THR A 79 -8.94 10.84 -25.52
CA THR A 79 -10.17 10.89 -24.71
C THR A 79 -11.01 9.60 -24.71
N GLY A 80 -10.44 8.47 -25.12
CA GLY A 80 -11.05 7.15 -25.04
C GLY A 80 -10.89 6.53 -23.66
N ALA A 81 -11.75 5.55 -23.35
CA ALA A 81 -11.60 4.77 -22.12
C ALA A 81 -10.20 4.11 -22.10
N PRO A 82 -9.45 4.19 -20.97
CA PRO A 82 -8.17 3.52 -20.86
C PRO A 82 -8.33 2.02 -21.12
N ALA A 83 -7.44 1.44 -21.92
CA ALA A 83 -7.40 -0.01 -22.07
C ALA A 83 -7.17 -0.67 -20.70
N LEU A 84 -7.89 -1.77 -20.42
CA LEU A 84 -7.68 -2.53 -19.20
C LEU A 84 -6.24 -3.07 -19.17
N GLN A 85 -5.57 -2.89 -18.04
CA GLN A 85 -4.20 -3.37 -17.81
C GLN A 85 -4.22 -4.57 -16.85
N PRO A 86 -3.32 -5.55 -17.03
CA PRO A 86 -3.16 -6.63 -16.06
C PRO A 86 -2.68 -6.08 -14.71
N VAL A 87 -3.09 -6.73 -13.62
CA VAL A 87 -2.77 -6.34 -12.24
C VAL A 87 -1.97 -7.45 -11.57
N LEU A 88 -0.77 -7.10 -11.10
CA LEU A 88 0.03 -7.94 -10.22
C LEU A 88 -0.20 -7.50 -8.77
N VAL A 89 -0.69 -8.42 -7.94
CA VAL A 89 -0.88 -8.18 -6.50
C VAL A 89 0.24 -8.89 -5.75
N TYR A 90 1.04 -8.13 -5.01
CA TYR A 90 2.18 -8.62 -4.24
C TYR A 90 1.87 -8.60 -2.75
N LEU A 91 1.98 -9.78 -2.14
CA LEU A 91 1.91 -10.00 -0.69
C LEU A 91 3.32 -10.27 -0.21
N PHE A 92 3.84 -9.45 0.71
CA PHE A 92 5.19 -9.63 1.20
C PHE A 92 5.35 -10.90 2.04
N GLY A 93 6.57 -11.44 2.05
CA GLY A 93 6.97 -12.47 3.01
C GLY A 93 7.49 -11.86 4.32
N GLY A 94 8.06 -12.71 5.18
CA GLY A 94 8.64 -12.31 6.47
C GLY A 94 8.19 -13.17 7.65
N GLY A 95 7.91 -14.46 7.39
CA GLY A 95 7.62 -15.44 8.44
C GLY A 95 6.38 -15.14 9.29
N LEU A 96 5.45 -14.31 8.79
CA LEU A 96 4.28 -13.80 9.52
C LEU A 96 4.61 -12.93 10.74
N CYS A 97 5.88 -12.53 10.91
CA CYS A 97 6.34 -11.72 12.04
C CYS A 97 7.10 -10.46 11.62
N GLY A 98 7.33 -10.29 10.32
CA GLY A 98 7.87 -9.07 9.75
C GLY A 98 7.53 -8.88 8.27
N GLY A 99 7.95 -7.75 7.72
CA GLY A 99 7.65 -7.30 6.36
C GLY A 99 6.64 -6.15 6.35
N TRP A 100 6.65 -5.40 5.25
CA TRP A 100 5.71 -4.30 4.99
C TRP A 100 5.72 -3.92 3.51
N ALA A 101 4.56 -3.52 2.98
CA ALA A 101 4.39 -3.28 1.54
C ALA A 101 5.01 -1.99 1.04
N GLY A 102 5.37 -1.09 1.97
CA GLY A 102 6.07 0.16 1.70
C GLY A 102 7.59 0.03 1.57
N SER A 103 8.15 -1.16 1.77
CA SER A 103 9.61 -1.39 1.63
C SER A 103 10.08 -1.04 0.21
N GLU A 104 11.22 -0.35 0.10
CA GLU A 104 11.86 -0.05 -1.19
C GLU A 104 12.15 -1.30 -2.03
N ASN A 105 12.36 -2.45 -1.38
CA ASN A 105 12.56 -3.73 -2.04
C ASN A 105 11.34 -4.17 -2.88
N PHE A 106 10.16 -3.61 -2.59
CA PHE A 106 8.90 -3.93 -3.27
C PHE A 106 8.42 -2.75 -4.14
N ASN A 107 9.31 -1.82 -4.49
CA ASN A 107 9.01 -0.73 -5.39
C ASN A 107 8.63 -1.27 -6.79
N GLY A 108 7.35 -1.14 -7.15
CA GLY A 108 6.79 -1.68 -8.40
C GLY A 108 7.10 -0.86 -9.66
N SER A 109 7.81 0.28 -9.55
CA SER A 109 7.99 1.23 -10.66
C SER A 109 8.60 0.59 -11.91
N ASN A 110 9.63 -0.23 -11.75
CA ASN A 110 10.32 -0.85 -12.88
C ASN A 110 9.41 -1.84 -13.62
N LEU A 111 8.63 -2.65 -12.90
CA LEU A 111 7.69 -3.60 -13.50
C LEU A 111 6.60 -2.88 -14.31
N VAL A 112 6.07 -1.80 -13.74
CA VAL A 112 5.08 -0.96 -14.41
C VAL A 112 5.64 -0.36 -15.70
N LEU A 113 6.85 0.20 -15.66
CA LEU A 113 7.49 0.85 -16.80
C LEU A 113 7.87 -0.13 -17.91
N GLN A 114 8.32 -1.33 -17.56
CA GLN A 114 8.82 -2.31 -18.53
C GLN A 114 7.73 -3.19 -19.15
N HIS A 115 6.65 -3.45 -18.42
CA HIS A 115 5.66 -4.45 -18.82
C HIS A 115 4.24 -3.90 -19.01
N GLY A 116 4.01 -2.60 -18.75
CA GLY A 116 2.71 -1.98 -18.98
C GLY A 116 1.59 -2.57 -18.11
N LEU A 117 1.93 -3.03 -16.90
CA LEU A 117 1.01 -3.60 -15.91
C LEU A 117 0.83 -2.67 -14.71
N LEU A 118 -0.17 -2.94 -13.87
CA LEU A 118 -0.33 -2.30 -12.57
C LEU A 118 0.27 -3.21 -11.49
N VAL A 119 0.97 -2.63 -10.51
CA VAL A 119 1.44 -3.37 -9.32
C VAL A 119 0.69 -2.85 -8.10
N VAL A 120 0.14 -3.76 -7.30
CA VAL A 120 -0.45 -3.47 -6.00
C VAL A 120 0.36 -4.19 -4.93
N THR A 121 0.90 -3.47 -3.96
CA THR A 121 1.55 -4.07 -2.78
C THR A 121 0.62 -3.89 -1.56
N VAL A 122 0.43 -4.93 -0.76
CA VAL A 122 -0.57 -4.94 0.33
C VAL A 122 0.10 -5.18 1.68
N SER A 123 -0.21 -4.32 2.66
CA SER A 123 0.16 -4.48 4.08
C SER A 123 -0.99 -4.96 4.92
#